data_AF-A0A4P6USA2-F1
#
_entry.id   AF-A0A4P6USA2-F1
#
_cell.length_a   1.000
_cell.length_b   1.000
_cell.length_c   1.000
_cell.angle_alpha   90.00
_cell.angle_beta   90.00
_cell.angle_gamma   90.00
#
_symmetry.space_group_name_H-M   'P 1'
#
loop_
_entity.id
_entity.type
_entity.pdbx_description
1 polymer ?
#
loop_
_entity_poly.entity_id
_entity_poly.type
_entity_poly.pdbx_seq_one_letter_code
_entity_poly.pdbx_strand_id
1 'polypeptide(L)'
;MYVKINDQLYHFHRIRIELLDRNIREPYRFFDKKTIRELLQHQRYQYLREKVYSEYKEILDLPAGTALYHLKLNNDSFYKEFLNRYGDLVYCHFNVKGNESLLNKKGVYLIIMDDHIVFAVICNNKFKLRFNQHIGNVSPKACYRDGTATHCHINAKIADYYNDSNIYFQVCPLTDLEEMKLVKNWIIDRFEPLWNLRFGNDVIYSYN
;
A
#
# COMPACT_ATOMS: atom_id res chain seq x y z
N MET A 1 -13.98 -12.63 -15.22
CA MET A 1 -12.87 -13.58 -15.46
C MET A 1 -13.07 -14.77 -14.52
N TYR A 2 -12.62 -15.95 -14.89
CA TYR A 2 -12.42 -17.04 -13.94
C TYR A 2 -11.05 -17.66 -14.17
N VAL A 3 -10.48 -18.26 -13.14
CA VAL A 3 -9.28 -19.10 -13.27
C VAL A 3 -9.64 -20.51 -12.84
N LYS A 4 -9.17 -21.50 -13.61
CA LYS A 4 -9.31 -22.92 -13.27
C LYS A 4 -7.97 -23.38 -12.68
N ILE A 5 -7.99 -23.83 -11.43
CA ILE A 5 -6.81 -24.41 -10.78
C ILE A 5 -7.22 -25.82 -10.37
N ASN A 6 -6.52 -26.82 -10.91
CA ASN A 6 -6.94 -28.22 -10.89
C ASN A 6 -8.38 -28.34 -11.43
N ASP A 7 -9.32 -28.88 -10.66
CA ASP A 7 -10.73 -29.02 -11.04
C ASP A 7 -11.65 -27.94 -10.44
N GLN A 8 -11.09 -26.93 -9.78
CA GLN A 8 -11.86 -25.87 -9.14
C GLN A 8 -11.85 -24.58 -9.96
N LEU A 9 -13.01 -23.92 -10.03
CA LEU A 9 -13.20 -22.64 -10.70
C LEU A 9 -13.27 -21.50 -9.68
N TYR A 10 -12.45 -20.48 -9.90
CA TYR A 10 -12.38 -19.28 -9.09
C TYR A 10 -12.90 -18.09 -9.88
N HIS A 11 -14.03 -17.54 -9.47
CA HIS A 11 -14.71 -16.46 -10.18
C HIS A 11 -14.23 -15.10 -9.68
N PHE A 12 -13.83 -14.25 -10.63
CA PHE A 12 -13.39 -12.88 -10.40
C PHE A 12 -14.43 -11.90 -10.92
N HIS A 13 -14.92 -11.06 -10.01
CA HIS A 13 -15.97 -10.07 -10.26
C HIS A 13 -15.38 -8.67 -10.34
N ARG A 14 -15.69 -7.94 -11.42
CA ARG A 14 -15.21 -6.57 -11.62
C ARG A 14 -15.85 -5.61 -10.62
N ILE A 15 -15.02 -4.76 -10.02
CA ILE A 15 -15.38 -3.67 -9.12
C ILE A 15 -14.83 -2.38 -9.73
N ARG A 16 -15.68 -1.35 -9.82
CA ARG A 16 -15.31 -0.06 -10.40
C ARG A 16 -14.66 0.84 -9.35
N ILE A 17 -13.66 1.59 -9.78
CA ILE A 17 -12.99 2.64 -9.01
C ILE A 17 -13.63 3.97 -9.40
N GLU A 18 -13.97 4.78 -8.41
CA GLU A 18 -14.42 6.16 -8.56
C GLU A 18 -13.41 7.09 -7.90
N LEU A 19 -12.76 7.92 -8.71
CA LEU A 19 -11.80 8.90 -8.25
C LEU A 19 -12.53 10.08 -7.59
N LEU A 20 -12.06 10.48 -6.42
CA LEU A 20 -12.62 11.57 -5.62
C LEU A 20 -11.69 12.79 -5.59
N ASP A 21 -10.39 12.55 -5.49
CA ASP A 21 -9.38 13.61 -5.43
C ASP A 21 -8.05 13.14 -6.05
N ARG A 22 -7.22 14.10 -6.48
CA ARG A 22 -5.99 13.88 -7.24
C ARG A 22 -4.91 14.81 -6.77
N ASN A 23 -3.67 14.52 -7.15
CA ASN A 23 -2.51 15.36 -6.84
C ASN A 23 -2.31 15.55 -5.32
N ILE A 24 -2.71 14.57 -4.52
CA ILE A 24 -2.50 14.59 -3.08
C ILE A 24 -1.01 14.42 -2.82
N ARG A 25 -0.42 15.37 -2.10
CA ARG A 25 1.01 15.40 -1.78
C ARG A 25 1.20 15.44 -0.27
N GLU A 26 2.32 14.89 0.19
CA GLU A 26 2.77 14.97 1.57
C GLU A 26 1.77 14.51 2.65
N PRO A 27 0.98 13.43 2.44
CA PRO A 27 0.02 12.98 3.45
C PRO A 27 0.70 12.64 4.79
N TYR A 28 1.98 12.25 4.78
CA TYR A 28 2.77 12.01 5.99
C TYR A 28 2.81 13.21 6.95
N ARG A 29 2.70 14.45 6.44
CA ARG A 29 2.79 15.68 7.25
C ARG A 29 1.70 15.78 8.31
N PHE A 30 0.58 15.09 8.09
CA PHE A 30 -0.56 15.08 9.00
C PHE A 30 -0.46 13.99 10.09
N PHE A 31 0.66 13.29 10.22
CA PHE A 31 0.86 12.31 11.28
C PHE A 31 1.20 12.98 12.60
N ASP A 32 0.22 13.02 13.51
CA ASP A 32 0.26 13.73 14.80
C ASP A 32 0.33 12.79 16.02
N LYS A 33 0.26 11.47 15.81
CA LYS A 33 0.12 10.49 16.90
C LYS A 33 1.41 10.13 17.63
N LYS A 34 2.56 10.53 17.08
CA LYS A 34 3.86 10.34 17.72
C LYS A 34 4.80 11.50 17.44
N THR A 35 5.68 11.79 18.37
CA THR A 35 6.84 12.68 18.15
C THR A 35 8.00 11.95 17.46
N ILE A 36 9.03 12.69 17.04
CA ILE A 36 10.27 12.08 16.53
C ILE A 36 10.92 11.21 17.61
N ARG A 37 10.98 11.68 18.86
CA ARG A 37 11.53 10.94 20.01
C ARG A 37 10.84 9.59 20.20
N GLU A 38 9.51 9.55 20.06
CA GLU A 38 8.72 8.32 20.17
C GLU A 38 8.90 7.39 18.97
N LEU A 39 9.05 7.93 17.75
CA LEU A 39 9.38 7.14 16.57
C LEU A 39 10.73 6.45 16.72
N LEU A 40 11.73 7.16 17.22
CA LEU A 40 13.08 6.61 17.47
C LEU A 40 13.08 5.41 18.42
N GLN A 41 12.04 5.24 19.25
CA GLN A 41 11.92 4.05 20.10
C GLN A 41 11.64 2.78 19.31
N HIS A 42 11.08 2.89 18.12
CA HIS A 42 10.73 1.73 17.28
C HIS A 42 11.96 1.19 16.52
N GLN A 43 12.07 -0.14 16.43
CA GLN A 43 13.25 -0.84 15.86
C GLN A 43 13.65 -0.35 14.46
N ARG A 44 12.66 -0.03 13.62
CA ARG A 44 12.89 0.45 12.24
C ARG A 44 13.58 1.82 12.15
N TYR A 45 13.78 2.52 13.27
CA TYR A 45 14.46 3.81 13.33
C TYR A 45 15.70 3.81 14.22
N GLN A 46 16.14 2.65 14.73
CA GLN A 46 17.30 2.59 15.64
C GLN A 46 18.55 3.21 15.02
N TYR A 47 18.78 2.97 13.72
CA TYR A 47 19.91 3.50 12.96
C TYR A 47 19.91 5.04 12.82
N LEU A 48 18.80 5.73 13.13
CA LEU A 48 18.71 7.19 13.10
C LEU A 48 19.01 7.86 14.44
N ARG A 49 18.99 7.10 15.54
CA ARG A 49 19.00 7.67 16.90
C ARG A 49 20.17 8.61 17.12
N GLU A 50 21.38 8.12 16.91
CA GLU A 50 22.60 8.88 17.18
C GLU A 50 22.58 10.23 16.44
N LYS A 51 22.37 10.19 15.12
CA LYS A 51 22.29 11.38 14.27
C LYS A 51 21.18 12.35 14.71
N VAL A 52 19.99 11.84 15.03
CA VAL A 52 18.87 12.73 15.43
C VAL A 52 19.17 13.38 16.79
N TYR A 53 19.73 12.63 17.74
CA TYR A 53 20.10 13.18 19.04
C TYR A 53 21.29 14.13 18.99
N SER A 54 22.18 14.04 18.00
CA SER A 54 23.31 14.97 17.84
C SER A 54 22.93 16.23 17.06
N GLU A 55 22.24 16.07 15.93
CA GLU A 55 22.08 17.11 14.91
C GLU A 55 20.66 17.70 14.81
N TYR A 56 19.63 17.01 15.33
CA TYR A 56 18.21 17.36 15.13
C TYR A 56 17.45 17.43 16.46
N LYS A 57 18.08 17.99 17.50
CA LYS A 57 17.53 18.01 18.86
C LYS A 57 16.23 18.83 18.94
N GLU A 58 16.13 19.87 18.13
CA GLU A 58 15.03 20.82 18.07
C GLU A 58 13.72 20.22 17.56
N ILE A 59 13.76 19.11 16.80
CA ILE A 59 12.56 18.45 16.28
C ILE A 59 12.11 17.24 17.12
N LEU A 60 12.88 16.84 18.14
CA LEU A 60 12.64 15.59 18.88
C LEU A 60 11.22 15.50 19.46
N ASP A 61 10.73 16.59 20.03
CA ASP A 61 9.45 16.63 20.74
C ASP A 61 8.31 17.20 19.87
N LEU A 62 8.57 17.51 18.60
CA LEU A 62 7.55 17.90 17.65
C LEU A 62 6.78 16.66 17.15
N PRO A 63 5.48 16.79 16.83
CA PRO A 63 4.76 15.75 16.10
C PRO A 63 5.51 15.37 14.83
N ALA A 64 5.66 14.08 14.57
CA ALA A 64 6.54 13.59 13.52
C ALA A 64 6.16 14.11 12.13
N GLY A 65 4.87 14.25 11.82
CA GLY A 65 4.41 14.84 10.55
C GLY A 65 4.91 16.27 10.38
N THR A 66 4.71 17.10 11.41
CA THR A 66 5.15 18.50 11.46
C THR A 66 6.67 18.61 11.34
N ALA A 67 7.43 17.83 12.11
CA ALA A 67 8.89 17.81 12.08
C ALA A 67 9.45 17.49 10.69
N LEU A 68 8.98 16.41 10.07
CA LEU A 68 9.44 16.01 8.74
C LEU A 68 9.06 17.01 7.65
N TYR A 69 7.90 17.65 7.78
CA TYR A 69 7.49 18.69 6.83
C TYR A 69 8.35 19.95 6.96
N HIS A 70 8.73 20.35 8.17
CA HIS A 70 9.69 21.44 8.38
C HIS A 70 11.05 21.15 7.73
N LEU A 71 11.60 19.94 7.91
CA LEU A 71 12.84 19.53 7.24
C LEU A 71 12.72 19.63 5.72
N LYS A 72 11.61 19.14 5.15
CA LYS A 72 11.35 19.25 3.70
C LYS A 72 11.31 20.70 3.23
N LEU A 73 10.61 21.60 3.95
CA LEU A 73 10.54 23.02 3.61
C LEU A 73 11.92 23.71 3.66
N ASN A 74 12.81 23.23 4.53
CA ASN A 74 14.19 23.70 4.62
C ASN A 74 15.14 23.01 3.61
N ASN A 75 14.61 22.26 2.64
CA ASN A 75 15.37 21.47 1.67
C ASN A 75 16.32 20.42 2.28
N ASP A 76 16.07 20.01 3.52
CA ASP A 76 16.83 18.95 4.16
C ASP A 76 16.26 17.59 3.78
N SER A 77 16.99 16.82 2.97
CA SER A 77 16.54 15.49 2.51
C SER A 77 16.43 14.42 3.61
N PHE A 78 16.95 14.68 4.81
CA PHE A 78 17.00 13.69 5.90
C PHE A 78 15.61 13.23 6.34
N TYR A 79 14.54 14.02 6.13
CA TYR A 79 13.17 13.59 6.44
C TYR A 79 12.78 12.28 5.76
N LYS A 80 13.35 11.98 4.58
CA LYS A 80 13.07 10.77 3.81
C LYS A 80 13.52 9.51 4.55
N GLU A 81 14.49 9.61 5.46
CA GLU A 81 14.93 8.49 6.28
C GLU A 81 13.84 8.00 7.24
N PHE A 82 12.82 8.81 7.53
CA PHE A 82 11.68 8.40 8.34
C PHE A 82 10.54 7.78 7.52
N LEU A 83 10.56 7.95 6.20
CA LEU A 83 9.50 7.50 5.30
C LEU A 83 9.88 6.18 4.64
N ASN A 84 8.88 5.38 4.26
CA ASN A 84 9.15 4.29 3.33
C ASN A 84 9.41 4.84 1.93
N ARG A 85 9.97 4.02 1.03
CA ARG A 85 10.34 4.42 -0.33
C ARG A 85 9.20 5.00 -1.19
N TYR A 86 7.95 4.79 -0.79
CA TYR A 86 6.77 5.30 -1.47
C TYR A 86 6.06 6.38 -0.67
N GLY A 87 6.62 6.87 0.45
CA GLY A 87 5.94 7.71 1.44
C GLY A 87 5.87 9.21 1.13
N ASP A 88 6.52 9.66 0.06
CA ASP A 88 6.46 11.04 -0.43
C ASP A 88 6.32 11.06 -1.97
N LEU A 89 5.27 10.39 -2.45
CA LEU A 89 4.87 10.41 -3.86
C LEU A 89 3.62 11.28 -4.06
N VAL A 90 3.09 11.29 -5.28
CA VAL A 90 1.77 11.86 -5.59
C VAL A 90 0.74 10.75 -5.48
N TYR A 91 -0.37 11.05 -4.82
CA TYR A 91 -1.45 10.11 -4.53
C TYR A 91 -2.77 10.60 -5.09
N CYS A 92 -3.76 9.73 -5.02
CA CYS A 92 -5.15 10.04 -5.28
C CYS A 92 -6.04 9.56 -4.12
N HIS A 93 -7.27 10.07 -4.08
CA HIS A 93 -8.33 9.50 -3.26
C HIS A 93 -9.33 8.84 -4.20
N PHE A 94 -9.65 7.58 -3.95
CA PHE A 94 -10.73 6.88 -4.64
C PHE A 94 -11.57 6.04 -3.69
N ASN A 95 -12.78 5.72 -4.12
CA ASN A 95 -13.62 4.70 -3.52
C ASN A 95 -14.00 3.65 -4.55
N VAL A 96 -14.46 2.50 -4.07
CA VAL A 96 -15.11 1.51 -4.92
C VAL A 96 -16.63 1.58 -4.81
N LYS A 97 -17.29 1.37 -5.93
CA LYS A 97 -18.74 1.17 -6.05
C LYS A 97 -19.03 -0.16 -6.72
N GLY A 98 -20.17 -0.76 -6.38
CA GLY A 98 -20.62 -1.99 -7.01
C GLY A 98 -21.47 -2.84 -6.07
N ASN A 99 -21.37 -4.16 -6.25
CA ASN A 99 -22.13 -5.11 -5.47
C ASN A 99 -21.66 -5.15 -4.01
N GLU A 100 -22.44 -4.55 -3.11
CA GLU A 100 -22.16 -4.50 -1.67
C GLU A 100 -22.03 -5.89 -1.03
N SER A 101 -22.75 -6.91 -1.54
CA SER A 101 -22.60 -8.28 -1.05
C SER A 101 -21.20 -8.84 -1.32
N LEU A 102 -20.62 -8.52 -2.49
CA LEU A 102 -19.23 -8.88 -2.80
C LEU A 102 -18.23 -8.04 -2.00
N LEU A 103 -18.46 -6.73 -1.92
CA LEU A 103 -17.55 -5.80 -1.22
C LEU A 103 -17.44 -6.06 0.29
N ASN A 104 -18.45 -6.67 0.90
CA ASN A 104 -18.44 -7.07 2.30
C ASN A 104 -17.76 -8.43 2.56
N LYS A 105 -17.26 -9.12 1.53
CA LYS A 105 -16.52 -10.38 1.68
C LYS A 105 -15.01 -10.15 1.77
N LYS A 106 -14.31 -11.20 2.21
CA LYS A 106 -12.85 -11.35 2.13
C LYS A 106 -12.49 -12.27 0.96
N GLY A 107 -11.20 -12.37 0.61
CA GLY A 107 -10.75 -13.24 -0.48
C GLY A 107 -9.49 -12.71 -1.17
N VAL A 108 -9.34 -13.00 -2.46
CA VAL A 108 -8.25 -12.48 -3.30
C VAL A 108 -8.78 -11.34 -4.16
N TYR A 109 -7.98 -10.30 -4.35
CA TYR A 109 -8.28 -9.30 -5.35
C TYR A 109 -7.11 -9.03 -6.28
N LEU A 110 -7.46 -8.56 -7.48
CA LEU A 110 -6.55 -8.17 -8.54
C LEU A 110 -6.75 -6.69 -8.85
N ILE A 111 -5.67 -6.07 -9.32
CA ILE A 111 -5.75 -4.79 -10.02
C ILE A 111 -5.50 -5.09 -11.49
N ILE A 112 -6.41 -4.63 -12.34
CA ILE A 112 -6.33 -4.75 -13.78
C ILE A 112 -6.06 -3.36 -14.36
N MET A 113 -5.11 -3.28 -15.28
CA MET A 113 -4.78 -2.10 -16.06
C MET A 113 -4.68 -2.51 -17.52
N ASP A 114 -5.54 -1.94 -18.37
CA ASP A 114 -5.59 -2.24 -19.81
C ASP A 114 -5.63 -3.76 -20.10
N ASP A 115 -6.54 -4.46 -19.41
CA ASP A 115 -6.75 -5.91 -19.48
C ASP A 115 -5.59 -6.79 -18.97
N HIS A 116 -4.52 -6.20 -18.41
CA HIS A 116 -3.42 -6.91 -17.76
C HIS A 116 -3.57 -6.96 -16.23
N ILE A 117 -3.29 -8.12 -15.63
CA ILE A 117 -3.18 -8.24 -14.17
C ILE A 117 -1.87 -7.57 -13.74
N VAL A 118 -1.96 -6.41 -13.07
CA VAL A 118 -0.79 -5.69 -12.57
C VAL A 118 -0.53 -5.93 -11.09
N PHE A 119 -1.53 -6.38 -10.33
CA PHE A 119 -1.36 -6.71 -8.92
C PHE A 119 -2.29 -7.84 -8.48
N ALA A 120 -1.86 -8.68 -7.56
CA ALA A 120 -2.64 -9.74 -6.92
C ALA A 120 -2.29 -9.87 -5.43
N VAL A 121 -3.30 -9.90 -4.56
CA VAL A 121 -3.07 -10.04 -3.11
C VAL A 121 -4.27 -10.65 -2.38
N ILE A 122 -3.99 -11.22 -1.20
CA ILE A 122 -5.00 -11.64 -0.24
C ILE A 122 -5.55 -10.43 0.52
N CYS A 123 -6.87 -10.37 0.65
CA CYS A 123 -7.59 -9.47 1.53
C CYS A 123 -8.32 -10.30 2.59
N ASN A 124 -7.70 -10.47 3.77
CA ASN A 124 -8.28 -11.21 4.89
C ASN A 124 -9.32 -10.40 5.71
N ASN A 125 -9.90 -9.37 5.11
CA ASN A 125 -10.97 -8.56 5.67
C ASN A 125 -11.89 -8.10 4.52
N LYS A 126 -12.89 -7.26 4.78
CA LYS A 126 -13.81 -6.75 3.76
C LYS A 126 -13.04 -6.04 2.64
N PHE A 127 -13.32 -6.41 1.38
CA PHE A 127 -12.78 -5.71 0.22
C PHE A 127 -13.06 -4.21 0.26
N LYS A 128 -14.28 -3.81 0.66
CA LYS A 128 -14.65 -2.39 0.84
C LYS A 128 -13.71 -1.64 1.77
N LEU A 129 -13.37 -2.26 2.91
CA LEU A 129 -12.48 -1.67 3.90
C LEU A 129 -11.08 -1.49 3.31
N ARG A 130 -10.55 -2.54 2.68
CA ARG A 130 -9.24 -2.49 2.01
C ARG A 130 -9.20 -1.40 0.96
N PHE A 131 -10.19 -1.34 0.10
CA PHE A 131 -10.21 -0.42 -1.02
C PHE A 131 -10.42 1.02 -0.58
N ASN A 132 -11.41 1.30 0.26
CA ASN A 132 -11.78 2.68 0.57
C ASN A 132 -10.90 3.31 1.67
N GLN A 133 -10.46 2.53 2.67
CA GLN A 133 -9.74 3.08 3.83
C GLN A 133 -8.24 2.87 3.79
N HIS A 134 -7.76 1.83 3.09
CA HIS A 134 -6.34 1.48 3.15
C HIS A 134 -5.58 1.88 1.89
N ILE A 135 -6.06 1.49 0.70
CA ILE A 135 -5.41 1.84 -0.56
C ILE A 135 -6.03 3.05 -1.25
N GLY A 136 -7.33 3.30 -1.06
CA GLY A 136 -8.06 4.39 -1.69
C GLY A 136 -7.90 5.72 -0.99
N ASN A 137 -7.49 5.71 0.27
CA ASN A 137 -7.16 6.90 1.04
C ASN A 137 -5.87 6.63 1.84
N VAL A 138 -4.75 7.20 1.38
CA VAL A 138 -3.44 6.97 2.01
C VAL A 138 -3.40 7.66 3.36
N SER A 139 -3.38 6.88 4.44
CA SER A 139 -3.24 7.43 5.78
C SER A 139 -1.82 7.99 6.02
N PRO A 140 -1.67 9.04 6.84
CA PRO A 140 -0.36 9.62 7.15
C PRO A 140 0.63 8.57 7.66
N LYS A 141 0.17 7.68 8.55
CA LYS A 141 0.99 6.61 9.12
C LYS A 141 1.50 5.62 8.07
N ALA A 142 0.75 5.37 6.99
CA ALA A 142 1.16 4.42 5.96
C ALA A 142 2.46 4.84 5.24
N CYS A 143 2.77 6.14 5.25
CA CYS A 143 3.93 6.73 4.58
C CYS A 143 5.25 6.55 5.34
N TYR A 144 5.19 6.27 6.64
CA TYR A 144 6.36 6.11 7.49
C TYR A 144 7.06 4.76 7.26
N ARG A 145 8.34 4.63 7.66
CA ARG A 145 9.12 3.38 7.53
C ARG A 145 8.47 2.22 8.27
N ASP A 146 7.83 2.48 9.41
CA ASP A 146 7.05 1.50 10.18
C ASP A 146 5.56 1.47 9.81
N GLY A 147 5.19 2.10 8.70
CA GLY A 147 3.86 2.05 8.10
C GLY A 147 3.67 0.88 7.13
N THR A 148 2.61 0.97 6.32
CA THR A 148 2.25 -0.03 5.30
C THR A 148 2.60 0.49 3.91
N ALA A 149 3.84 0.25 3.48
CA ALA A 149 4.37 0.72 2.19
C ALA A 149 3.51 0.31 0.98
N THR A 150 2.84 -0.86 1.02
CA THR A 150 1.94 -1.31 -0.05
C THR A 150 0.77 -0.36 -0.29
N HIS A 151 0.26 0.32 0.75
CA HIS A 151 -0.83 1.29 0.58
C HIS A 151 -0.38 2.47 -0.27
N CYS A 152 0.81 3.02 0.05
CA CYS A 152 1.40 4.11 -0.70
C CYS A 152 1.77 3.70 -2.13
N HIS A 153 2.42 2.52 -2.28
CA HIS A 153 2.83 1.97 -3.57
C HIS A 153 1.66 1.82 -4.54
N ILE A 154 0.59 1.13 -4.11
CA ILE A 154 -0.56 0.86 -4.97
C ILE A 154 -1.33 2.14 -5.27
N ASN A 155 -1.53 3.02 -4.28
CA ASN A 155 -2.23 4.26 -4.53
C ASN A 155 -1.46 5.17 -5.51
N ALA A 156 -0.15 5.33 -5.31
CA ALA A 156 0.69 6.13 -6.21
C ALA A 156 0.66 5.58 -7.63
N LYS A 157 0.74 4.25 -7.80
CA LYS A 157 0.58 3.62 -9.12
C LYS A 157 -0.79 3.90 -9.74
N ILE A 158 -1.87 3.82 -8.99
CA ILE A 158 -3.19 4.20 -9.51
C ILE A 158 -3.19 5.67 -9.91
N ALA A 159 -2.64 6.57 -9.08
CA ALA A 159 -2.57 8.00 -9.38
C ALA A 159 -1.81 8.31 -10.68
N ASP A 160 -0.69 7.61 -10.92
CA ASP A 160 0.15 7.77 -12.12
C ASP A 160 -0.58 7.38 -13.41
N TYR A 161 -1.34 6.27 -13.39
CA TYR A 161 -1.90 5.68 -14.62
C TYR A 161 -3.40 5.94 -14.85
N TYR A 162 -4.13 6.51 -13.88
CA TYR A 162 -5.60 6.58 -13.96
C TYR A 162 -6.14 7.35 -15.18
N ASN A 163 -5.41 8.34 -15.70
CA ASN A 163 -5.84 9.09 -16.89
C ASN A 163 -5.61 8.35 -18.20
N ASP A 164 -4.53 7.58 -18.26
CA ASP A 164 -3.98 7.06 -19.50
C ASP A 164 -4.33 5.58 -19.70
N SER A 165 -4.89 4.95 -18.66
CA SER A 165 -5.23 3.53 -18.64
C SER A 165 -6.60 3.26 -18.02
N ASN A 166 -7.26 2.19 -18.47
CA ASN A 166 -8.46 1.66 -17.83
C ASN A 166 -8.08 0.80 -16.62
N ILE A 167 -8.25 1.36 -15.41
CA ILE A 167 -7.93 0.68 -14.15
C ILE A 167 -9.20 0.26 -13.40
N TYR A 168 -9.24 -0.99 -12.95
CA TYR A 168 -10.31 -1.50 -12.08
C TYR A 168 -9.84 -2.66 -11.21
N PHE A 169 -10.64 -3.00 -10.20
CA PHE A 169 -10.37 -4.19 -9.39
C PHE A 169 -11.18 -5.38 -9.87
N GLN A 170 -10.65 -6.57 -9.63
CA GLN A 170 -11.45 -7.79 -9.64
C GLN A 170 -11.34 -8.50 -8.29
N VAL A 171 -12.45 -8.98 -7.76
CA VAL A 171 -12.50 -9.68 -6.47
C VAL A 171 -12.96 -11.12 -6.65
N CYS A 172 -12.29 -12.04 -5.97
CA CYS A 172 -12.68 -13.44 -5.83
C CYS A 172 -12.95 -13.70 -4.35
N PRO A 173 -14.23 -13.72 -3.93
CA PRO A 173 -14.59 -13.99 -2.54
C PRO A 173 -14.24 -15.42 -2.15
N LEU A 174 -13.47 -15.55 -1.08
CA LEU A 174 -13.04 -16.84 -0.52
C LEU A 174 -13.11 -16.74 1.00
N THR A 175 -13.22 -17.87 1.69
CA THR A 175 -13.28 -17.91 3.16
C THR A 175 -12.04 -18.55 3.78
N ASP A 176 -11.46 -19.53 3.09
CA ASP A 176 -10.29 -20.27 3.54
C ASP A 176 -8.98 -19.56 3.17
N LEU A 177 -8.04 -19.50 4.12
CA LEU A 177 -6.79 -18.77 3.93
C LEU A 177 -5.79 -19.52 3.05
N GLU A 178 -5.74 -20.85 3.13
CA GLU A 178 -4.85 -21.65 2.30
C GLU A 178 -5.30 -21.62 0.84
N GLU A 179 -6.61 -21.65 0.61
CA GLU A 179 -7.20 -21.44 -0.72
C GLU A 179 -6.87 -20.04 -1.27
N MET A 180 -6.98 -18.98 -0.45
CA MET A 180 -6.55 -17.65 -0.86
C MET A 180 -5.06 -17.58 -1.23
N LYS A 181 -4.19 -18.27 -0.47
CA LYS A 181 -2.76 -18.36 -0.78
C LYS A 181 -2.52 -19.11 -2.09
N LEU A 182 -3.19 -20.24 -2.30
CA LEU A 182 -3.12 -21.03 -3.52
C LEU A 182 -3.50 -20.18 -4.73
N VAL A 183 -4.67 -19.53 -4.70
CA VAL A 183 -5.14 -18.67 -5.82
C VAL A 183 -4.19 -17.51 -6.06
N LYS A 184 -3.77 -16.80 -4.99
CA LYS A 184 -2.85 -15.66 -5.11
C LYS A 184 -1.49 -16.09 -5.69
N ASN A 185 -0.89 -17.17 -5.20
CA ASN A 185 0.40 -17.66 -5.68
C ASN A 185 0.29 -18.10 -7.14
N TRP A 186 -0.72 -18.89 -7.48
CA TRP A 186 -0.93 -19.32 -8.87
C TRP A 186 -1.02 -18.12 -9.84
N ILE A 187 -1.72 -17.05 -9.47
CA ILE A 187 -1.81 -15.83 -10.28
C ILE A 187 -0.44 -15.13 -10.39
N ILE A 188 0.28 -15.00 -9.28
CA ILE A 188 1.60 -14.35 -9.29
C ILE A 188 2.61 -15.13 -10.14
N ASP A 189 2.62 -16.46 -10.02
CA ASP A 189 3.54 -17.33 -10.74
C ASP A 189 3.20 -17.39 -12.23
N ARG A 190 1.91 -17.37 -12.57
CA ARG A 190 1.44 -17.48 -13.96
C ARG A 190 1.56 -16.18 -14.76
N PHE A 191 1.32 -15.04 -14.13
CA PHE A 191 1.18 -13.74 -14.82
C PHE A 191 2.25 -12.72 -14.46
N GLU A 192 3.05 -12.98 -13.43
CA GLU A 192 4.14 -12.11 -13.00
C GLU A 192 3.75 -10.62 -12.85
N PRO A 193 2.70 -10.27 -12.05
CA PRO A 193 2.12 -8.94 -12.08
C PRO A 193 3.14 -7.85 -11.70
N LEU A 194 3.28 -6.82 -12.54
CA LEU A 194 4.35 -5.82 -12.44
C LEU A 194 4.38 -5.01 -11.14
N TRP A 195 3.22 -4.84 -10.48
CA TRP A 195 3.14 -4.09 -9.22
C TRP A 195 3.28 -4.98 -7.98
N ASN A 196 3.30 -6.31 -8.14
CA ASN A 196 3.72 -7.21 -7.08
C ASN A 196 5.23 -7.09 -6.92
N LEU A 197 5.68 -6.51 -5.79
CA LEU A 197 7.08 -6.51 -5.45
C LEU A 197 7.51 -7.96 -5.21
N ARG A 198 8.28 -8.54 -6.13
CA ARG A 198 8.97 -9.81 -5.91
C ARG A 198 10.05 -9.55 -4.85
N PHE A 199 10.03 -10.31 -3.76
CA PHE A 199 11.15 -10.33 -2.83
C PHE A 199 12.34 -10.96 -3.59
N GLY A 200 13.29 -10.12 -3.96
CA GLY A 200 14.44 -10.46 -4.77
C GLY A 200 15.55 -9.45 -4.52
N ASN A 201 15.97 -9.38 -3.25
CA ASN A 201 17.36 -9.12 -2.87
C ASN A 201 17.66 -9.39 -1.39
N ASP A 202 16.69 -9.76 -0.55
CA ASP A 202 16.98 -10.27 0.79
C ASP A 202 16.02 -11.43 1.14
N VAL A 203 16.62 -12.54 1.55
CA VAL A 203 16.02 -13.83 1.98
C VAL A 203 15.80 -14.85 0.86
N ILE A 204 16.84 -15.67 0.69
CA ILE A 204 16.81 -17.01 0.08
C ILE A 204 15.77 -17.84 0.83
N TYR A 205 14.71 -18.29 0.15
CA TYR A 205 13.88 -19.37 0.64
C TYR A 205 14.68 -20.68 0.52
N SER A 206 15.24 -21.15 1.63
CA SER A 206 15.64 -22.55 1.75
C SER A 206 14.37 -23.40 1.81
N TYR A 207 14.13 -24.20 0.77
CA TYR A 207 13.21 -25.32 0.85
C TYR A 207 13.86 -26.40 1.71
N ASN A 208 13.22 -26.75 2.83
CA ASN A 208 13.37 -28.05 3.48
C ASN A 208 12.07 -28.82 3.28
#